data_AF-A0A838UWQ1-F1
#
_entry.id   AF-A0A838UWQ1-F1
#
_cell.length_a   1.000
_cell.length_b   1.000
_cell.length_c   1.000
_cell.angle_alpha   90.00
_cell.angle_beta   90.00
_cell.angle_gamma   90.00
#
_symmetry.space_group_name_H-M   'P 1'
#
loop_
_entity.id
_entity.type
_entity.pdbx_description
1 polymer ?
#
loop_
_entity_poly.entity_id
_entity_poly.type
_entity_poly.pdbx_seq_one_letter_code
_entity_poly.pdbx_strand_id
1 'polypeptide(L)'
;MTQVDRTTRCFLGWCVALDRDTATLQAVVNAAPSAHQYYSDAWAGYGGVVYFPGQHEGLPHKTQTYSVEAGNAELRHYLARLARASRCFSRTLDALCAAVKLFILAWNRRQLARHQHPQYQRAVAEFLYP
;
A
#
# COMPACT_ATOMS: atom_id res chain seq x y z
N MET A 1 1.39 -5.76 -4.19
CA MET A 1 1.53 -5.72 -2.72
C MET A 1 1.70 -4.28 -2.26
N THR A 2 1.38 -3.94 -1.01
CA THR A 2 1.43 -2.57 -0.49
C THR A 2 2.01 -2.55 0.92
N GLN A 3 2.84 -1.53 1.19
CA GLN A 3 3.39 -1.18 2.50
C GLN A 3 2.90 0.23 2.85
N VAL A 4 2.36 0.39 4.04
CA VAL A 4 1.70 1.62 4.49
C VAL A 4 2.27 2.04 5.83
N ASP A 5 2.61 3.31 5.96
CA ASP A 5 2.94 3.90 7.25
C ASP A 5 1.68 4.01 8.11
N ARG A 6 1.75 3.54 9.35
CA ARG A 6 0.58 3.48 10.23
C ARG A 6 0.14 4.84 10.73
N THR A 7 1.09 5.74 10.95
CA THR A 7 0.83 7.07 11.51
C THR A 7 0.23 7.97 10.45
N THR A 8 0.89 8.09 9.31
CA THR A 8 0.46 8.98 8.22
C THR A 8 -0.65 8.36 7.36
N ARG A 9 -0.74 7.03 7.31
CA ARG A 9 -1.56 6.26 6.35
C ARG A 9 -1.14 6.45 4.89
N CYS A 10 0.09 6.92 4.67
CA CYS A 10 0.70 7.00 3.35
C CYS A 10 1.21 5.62 2.90
N PHE A 11 1.11 5.33 1.61
CA PHE A 11 1.81 4.20 1.01
C PHE A 11 3.30 4.52 0.91
N LEU A 12 4.14 3.68 1.53
CA LEU A 12 5.60 3.79 1.50
C LEU A 12 6.23 2.92 0.41
N GLY A 13 5.60 1.79 0.11
CA GLY A 13 6.09 0.83 -0.88
C GLY A 13 4.92 0.11 -1.54
N TRP A 14 5.07 -0.23 -2.82
CA TRP A 14 4.05 -0.97 -3.54
C TRP A 14 4.64 -1.67 -4.76
N CYS A 15 3.96 -2.71 -5.21
CA CYS A 15 4.22 -3.36 -6.49
C CYS A 15 2.92 -3.90 -7.08
N VAL A 16 2.88 -4.01 -8.40
CA VAL A 16 1.87 -4.81 -9.11
C VAL A 16 2.60 -6.04 -9.62
N ALA A 17 2.15 -7.21 -9.21
CA ALA A 17 2.72 -8.49 -9.59
C ALA A 17 1.57 -9.49 -9.82
N LEU A 18 1.80 -10.45 -10.71
CA LEU A 18 0.86 -11.55 -10.97
C LEU A 18 0.89 -12.53 -9.80
N ASP A 19 2.09 -12.86 -9.35
CA ASP A 19 2.32 -13.79 -8.26
C ASP A 19 2.78 -13.07 -6.99
N ARG A 20 2.52 -13.71 -5.84
CA ARG A 20 3.06 -13.27 -4.55
C ARG A 20 4.29 -14.13 -4.27
N ASP A 21 5.47 -13.57 -4.49
CA ASP A 21 6.74 -14.21 -4.15
C ASP A 21 7.56 -13.35 -3.16
N THR A 22 8.50 -14.01 -2.48
CA THR A 22 9.35 -13.39 -1.46
C THR A 22 10.32 -12.38 -2.06
N ALA A 23 10.80 -12.58 -3.30
CA ALA A 23 11.73 -11.66 -3.95
C ALA A 23 11.07 -10.30 -4.24
N THR A 24 9.84 -10.31 -4.72
CA THR A 24 9.01 -9.13 -4.96
C THR A 24 8.67 -8.45 -3.64
N LEU A 25 8.38 -9.21 -2.58
CA LEU A 25 8.19 -8.64 -1.25
C LEU A 25 9.45 -7.92 -0.77
N GLN A 26 10.62 -8.55 -0.89
CA GLN A 26 11.89 -7.96 -0.49
C GLN A 26 12.17 -6.67 -1.26
N ALA A 27 11.88 -6.66 -2.57
CA ALA A 27 12.05 -5.45 -3.39
C ALA A 27 11.15 -4.30 -2.90
N VAL A 28 9.90 -4.58 -2.49
CA VAL A 28 9.01 -3.56 -1.91
C VAL A 28 9.56 -3.02 -0.60
N VAL A 29 10.05 -3.90 0.28
CA VAL A 29 10.62 -3.49 1.58
C VAL A 29 11.89 -2.67 1.39
N ASN A 30 12.78 -3.07 0.47
CA ASN A 30 14.03 -2.37 0.18
C ASN A 30 13.82 -0.98 -0.44
N ALA A 31 12.76 -0.81 -1.23
CA ALA A 31 12.46 0.46 -1.89
C ALA A 31 11.81 1.49 -0.95
N ALA A 32 11.26 1.05 0.19
CA ALA A 32 10.64 1.90 1.18
C ALA A 32 11.65 2.31 2.27
N PRO A 33 11.42 3.43 2.99
CA PRO A 33 12.20 3.76 4.17
C PRO A 33 12.18 2.61 5.19
N SER A 34 13.32 2.34 5.82
CA SER A 34 13.42 1.35 6.88
C SER A 34 12.55 1.76 8.08
N ALA A 35 11.81 0.81 8.64
CA ALA A 35 11.03 0.98 9.85
C ALA A 35 11.67 0.20 11.00
N HIS A 36 11.42 0.63 12.24
CA HIS A 36 11.80 -0.15 13.42
C HIS A 36 10.92 -1.40 13.60
N GLN A 37 9.65 -1.33 13.17
CA GLN A 37 8.67 -2.39 13.35
C GLN A 37 7.82 -2.57 12.08
N TYR A 38 7.65 -3.82 11.66
CA TYR A 38 6.85 -4.23 10.52
C TYR A 38 5.75 -5.19 10.98
N TYR A 39 4.55 -5.03 10.40
CA TYR A 39 3.39 -5.87 10.70
C TYR A 39 2.81 -6.45 9.41
N SER A 40 2.41 -7.72 9.42
CA SER A 40 1.74 -8.37 8.28
C SER A 40 0.62 -9.32 8.72
N ASP A 41 -0.18 -9.78 7.76
CA ASP A 41 -1.31 -10.72 7.93
C ASP A 41 -0.87 -12.19 8.12
N ALA A 42 0.35 -12.41 8.64
CA ALA A 42 0.95 -13.71 8.92
C ALA A 42 1.04 -14.67 7.71
N TRP A 43 0.93 -14.18 6.46
CA TRP A 43 1.22 -15.01 5.29
C TRP A 43 2.67 -15.51 5.31
N ALA A 44 2.87 -16.81 5.06
CA ALA A 44 4.18 -17.47 5.19
C ALA A 44 5.31 -16.79 4.40
N GLY A 45 5.00 -16.18 3.26
CA GLY A 45 5.99 -15.49 2.42
C GLY A 45 6.70 -14.32 3.09
N TYR A 46 6.11 -13.71 4.13
CA TYR A 46 6.77 -12.64 4.89
C TYR A 46 7.91 -13.15 5.78
N GLY A 47 7.87 -14.42 6.21
CA GLY A 47 8.94 -15.00 7.04
C GLY A 47 10.29 -15.09 6.31
N GLY A 48 10.31 -15.06 4.98
CA GLY A 48 11.52 -15.07 4.17
C GLY A 48 12.08 -13.68 3.84
N VAL A 49 11.47 -12.61 4.35
CA VAL A 49 11.88 -11.23 4.07
C VAL A 49 12.84 -10.73 5.16
N VAL A 50 13.87 -10.01 4.74
CA VAL A 50 14.83 -9.35 5.61
C VAL A 50 14.33 -7.94 5.94
N TYR A 51 14.09 -7.70 7.23
CA TYR A 51 13.56 -6.43 7.76
C TYR A 51 14.60 -5.58 8.48
N PHE A 52 15.86 -6.02 8.52
CA PHE A 52 16.93 -5.35 9.27
C PHE A 52 17.09 -3.88 8.84
N PRO A 53 17.25 -2.93 9.79
CA PRO A 53 17.45 -3.12 11.24
C PRO A 53 16.15 -3.26 12.07
N GLY A 54 14.99 -3.29 11.41
CA GLY A 54 13.70 -3.46 12.08
C GLY A 54 13.35 -4.90 12.43
N GLN A 55 12.25 -5.04 13.16
CA GLN A 55 11.67 -6.33 13.53
C GLN A 55 10.34 -6.54 12.82
N HIS A 56 10.03 -7.78 12.48
CA HIS A 56 8.77 -8.17 11.86
C HIS A 56 7.93 -9.03 12.78
N GLU A 57 6.66 -8.70 12.85
CA GLU A 57 5.66 -9.48 13.58
C GLU A 57 4.50 -9.84 12.64
N GLY A 58 4.33 -11.14 12.38
CA GLY A 58 3.16 -11.68 11.70
C GLY A 58 1.99 -11.76 12.67
N LEU A 59 0.95 -10.97 12.45
CA LEU A 59 -0.21 -10.93 13.34
C LEU A 59 -1.41 -11.60 12.69
N PRO A 60 -1.86 -12.76 13.21
CA PRO A 60 -3.07 -13.41 12.72
C PRO A 60 -4.33 -12.60 13.05
N HIS A 61 -4.26 -11.71 14.04
CA HIS A 61 -5.32 -10.78 14.38
C HIS A 61 -5.10 -9.41 13.72
N LYS A 62 -6.15 -8.87 13.09
CA LYS A 62 -6.13 -7.61 12.30
C LYS A 62 -5.84 -6.32 13.09
N THR A 63 -5.46 -6.45 14.36
CA THR A 63 -5.35 -5.34 15.31
C THR A 63 -4.29 -4.33 14.90
N GLN A 64 -3.21 -4.73 14.21
CA GLN A 64 -2.15 -3.81 13.77
C GLN A 64 -2.15 -3.58 12.23
N THR A 65 -2.97 -4.29 11.46
CA THR A 65 -3.05 -4.19 9.98
C THR A 65 -4.16 -3.27 9.48
N TYR A 66 -4.91 -2.61 10.38
CA TYR A 66 -6.05 -1.75 10.02
C TYR A 66 -5.70 -0.64 9.01
N SER A 67 -4.50 -0.06 9.08
CA SER A 67 -4.10 1.04 8.18
C SER A 67 -3.90 0.58 6.75
N VAL A 68 -3.20 -0.56 6.56
CA VAL A 68 -3.00 -1.14 5.22
C VAL A 68 -4.29 -1.72 4.66
N GLU A 69 -5.16 -2.30 5.50
CA GLU A 69 -6.48 -2.77 5.09
C GLU A 69 -7.37 -1.63 4.61
N ALA A 70 -7.44 -0.53 5.36
CA ALA A 70 -8.21 0.66 4.97
C ALA A 70 -7.66 1.27 3.66
N GLY A 71 -6.33 1.43 3.54
CA GLY A 71 -5.71 1.92 2.31
C GLY A 71 -6.00 1.02 1.11
N ASN A 72 -5.94 -0.30 1.29
CA ASN A 72 -6.26 -1.26 0.22
C ASN A 72 -7.76 -1.29 -0.13
N ALA A 73 -8.66 -1.03 0.82
CA ALA A 73 -10.08 -0.88 0.54
C ALA A 73 -10.33 0.35 -0.35
N GLU A 74 -9.69 1.48 -0.04
CA GLU A 74 -9.75 2.72 -0.81
C GLU A 74 -9.15 2.55 -2.21
N LEU A 75 -7.99 1.89 -2.31
CA LEU A 75 -7.40 1.55 -3.61
C LEU A 75 -8.38 0.78 -4.50
N ARG A 76 -9.10 -0.21 -3.95
CA ARG A 76 -10.11 -0.99 -4.70
C ARG A 76 -11.37 -0.18 -5.02
N HIS A 77 -11.73 0.76 -4.15
CA HIS A 77 -12.85 1.66 -4.39
C HIS A 77 -12.58 2.57 -5.59
N TYR A 78 -11.41 3.21 -5.67
CA TYR A 78 -11.05 4.09 -6.77
C TYR A 78 -10.64 3.32 -8.04
N LEU A 79 -9.96 2.19 -7.90
CA LEU A 79 -9.58 1.32 -9.01
C LEU A 79 -10.49 0.10 -9.03
N ALA A 80 -11.74 0.26 -9.51
CA ALA A 80 -12.75 -0.80 -9.55
C ALA A 80 -12.27 -2.11 -10.20
N ARG A 81 -11.30 -2.06 -11.13
CA ARG A 81 -10.64 -3.24 -11.71
C ARG A 81 -9.89 -4.11 -10.70
N LEU A 82 -9.48 -3.57 -9.56
CA LEU A 82 -8.84 -4.29 -8.45
C LEU A 82 -9.84 -4.82 -7.42
N ALA A 83 -11.14 -4.54 -7.59
CA ALA A 83 -12.17 -4.94 -6.63
C ALA A 83 -12.34 -6.46 -6.55
N ARG A 84 -12.07 -7.20 -7.63
CA ARG A 84 -12.14 -8.66 -7.67
C ARG A 84 -10.90 -9.24 -8.32
N ALA A 85 -10.20 -10.12 -7.60
CA ALA A 85 -8.97 -10.75 -8.07
C ALA A 85 -9.16 -11.50 -9.41
N SER A 86 -10.29 -12.20 -9.57
CA SER A 86 -10.61 -12.96 -10.79
C SER A 86 -11.10 -12.10 -11.97
N ARG A 87 -11.25 -10.78 -11.80
CA ARG A 87 -11.81 -9.87 -12.81
C ARG A 87 -11.02 -8.56 -12.90
N CYS A 88 -9.70 -8.67 -13.00
CA CYS A 88 -8.83 -7.52 -13.26
C CYS A 88 -8.62 -7.31 -14.76
N PHE A 89 -9.36 -6.37 -15.34
CA PHE A 89 -9.34 -6.09 -16.79
C PHE A 89 -8.39 -4.94 -17.16
N SER A 90 -7.09 -5.10 -16.87
CA SER A 90 -6.08 -4.15 -17.39
C SER A 90 -5.50 -4.63 -18.71
N ARG A 91 -5.33 -3.73 -19.68
CA ARG A 91 -4.79 -4.06 -21.01
C ARG A 91 -3.35 -4.61 -20.94
N THR A 92 -2.55 -4.08 -20.02
CA THR A 92 -1.17 -4.50 -19.74
C THR A 92 -0.87 -4.33 -18.26
N LEU A 93 0.19 -5.00 -17.78
CA LEU A 93 0.71 -4.80 -16.42
C LEU A 93 1.13 -3.33 -16.21
N ASP A 94 1.77 -2.71 -17.21
CA ASP A 94 2.19 -1.31 -17.16
C ASP A 94 1.02 -0.33 -16.98
N ALA A 95 -0.10 -0.58 -17.65
CA ALA A 95 -1.30 0.24 -17.50
C ALA A 95 -1.91 0.12 -16.08
N LEU A 96 -1.75 -1.04 -15.44
CA LEU A 96 -2.14 -1.23 -14.04
C LEU A 96 -1.15 -0.52 -13.11
N CYS A 97 0.15 -0.68 -13.34
CA CYS A 97 1.20 0.03 -12.60
C CYS A 97 1.00 1.55 -12.64
N ALA A 98 0.73 2.12 -13.81
CA ALA A 98 0.49 3.55 -13.98
C ALA A 98 -0.73 4.02 -13.17
N ALA A 99 -1.83 3.24 -13.20
CA ALA A 99 -3.04 3.57 -12.44
C ALA A 99 -2.82 3.50 -10.93
N VAL A 100 -2.12 2.47 -10.44
CA VAL A 100 -1.76 2.34 -9.01
C VAL A 100 -0.83 3.48 -8.59
N LYS A 101 0.18 3.82 -9.42
CA LYS A 101 1.10 4.93 -9.17
C LYS A 101 0.35 6.25 -9.03
N LEU A 102 -0.58 6.53 -9.92
CA LEU A 102 -1.38 7.76 -9.91
C LEU A 102 -2.26 7.84 -8.65
N PHE A 103 -2.93 6.74 -8.30
CA PHE A 103 -3.71 6.67 -7.06
C PHE A 103 -2.84 6.94 -5.84
N ILE A 104 -1.69 6.26 -5.73
CA ILE A 104 -0.79 6.39 -4.57
C ILE A 104 -0.27 7.83 -4.44
N LEU A 105 0.08 8.48 -5.55
CA LEU A 105 0.49 9.88 -5.56
C LEU A 105 -0.59 10.79 -4.97
N ALA A 106 -1.81 10.72 -5.50
CA ALA A 106 -2.92 11.56 -5.04
C ALA A 106 -3.34 11.23 -3.60
N TRP A 107 -3.34 9.94 -3.24
CA TRP A 107 -3.65 9.47 -1.90
C TRP A 107 -2.66 10.02 -0.87
N ASN A 108 -1.35 9.87 -1.12
CA ASN A 108 -0.33 10.34 -0.19
C ASN A 108 -0.37 11.85 -0.01
N ARG A 109 -0.55 12.62 -1.09
CA ARG A 109 -0.76 14.08 -1.01
C ARG A 109 -1.97 14.44 -0.16
N ARG A 110 -3.09 13.75 -0.34
CA ARG A 110 -4.29 13.92 0.49
C ARG A 110 -4.02 13.60 1.96
N GLN A 111 -3.34 12.50 2.26
CA GLN A 111 -3.03 12.12 3.65
C GLN A 111 -2.20 13.20 4.33
N LEU A 112 -1.14 13.67 3.68
CA LEU A 112 -0.28 14.72 4.21
C LEU A 112 -1.04 16.04 4.42
N ALA A 113 -1.86 16.45 3.45
CA ALA A 113 -2.70 17.64 3.58
C ALA A 113 -3.70 17.50 4.73
N ARG A 114 -4.28 16.31 4.95
CA ARG A 114 -5.18 16.05 6.08
C ARG A 114 -4.46 16.12 7.43
N HIS A 115 -3.19 15.71 7.51
CA HIS A 115 -2.40 15.88 8.72
C HIS A 115 -2.10 17.36 9.02
N GLN A 116 -1.85 18.16 7.99
CA GLN A 116 -1.63 19.60 8.13
C GLN A 116 -2.93 20.37 8.44
N HIS A 117 -4.05 19.94 7.85
CA HIS A 117 -5.34 20.61 7.94
C HIS A 117 -6.48 19.62 8.25
N PRO A 118 -6.57 19.08 9.48
CA PRO A 118 -7.50 18.00 9.81
C PRO A 118 -8.99 18.34 9.63
N GLN A 119 -9.34 19.62 9.74
CA GLN A 119 -10.71 20.11 9.59
C GLN A 119 -11.17 20.16 8.13
N TYR A 120 -10.25 20.09 7.16
CA TYR A 120 -10.55 20.27 5.74
C TYR A 120 -10.48 18.93 5.01
N GLN A 121 -11.63 18.31 4.84
CA GLN A 121 -11.75 17.08 4.08
C GLN A 121 -11.80 17.39 2.59
N ARG A 122 -10.78 16.94 1.86
CA ARG A 122 -10.67 17.07 0.40
C ARG A 122 -10.74 15.70 -0.27
N ALA A 123 -11.35 15.67 -1.45
CA ALA A 123 -11.45 14.46 -2.25
C ALA A 123 -10.08 14.06 -2.81
N VAL A 124 -9.84 12.76 -3.03
CA VAL A 124 -8.56 12.27 -3.59
C VAL A 124 -8.31 12.85 -4.99
N ALA A 125 -9.37 13.03 -5.79
CA ALA A 125 -9.28 13.57 -7.15
C ALA A 125 -8.66 14.97 -7.21
N GLU A 126 -8.81 15.77 -6.14
CA GLU A 126 -8.24 17.12 -6.06
C GLU A 126 -6.70 17.15 -5.96
N PHE A 127 -6.05 16.00 -5.73
CA PHE A 127 -4.61 15.89 -5.58
C PHE A 127 -3.91 15.25 -6.79
N LEU A 128 -4.64 15.00 -7.87
CA LEU A 128 -4.11 14.44 -9.12
C LEU A 128 -3.24 15.44 -9.88
N TYR A 129 -3.61 16.73 -9.81
CA TYR A 129 -2.91 17.83 -10.47
C TYR A 129 -2.25 18.73 -9.41
N PRO A 130 -1.10 19.36 -9.73
CA PRO A 130 -0.47 20.34 -8.86
C PRO A 130 -1.33 21.58 -8.63
#